data_AF-A0A1G7YU11-F1
#
_entry.id   AF-A0A1G7YU11-F1
#
_cell.length_a   1.000
_cell.length_b   1.000
_cell.length_c   1.000
_cell.angle_alpha   90.00
_cell.angle_beta   90.00
_cell.angle_gamma   90.00
#
_symmetry.space_group_name_H-M   'P 1'
#
loop_
_entity.id
_entity.type
_entity.pdbx_description
1 polymer ?
#
loop_
_entity_poly.entity_id
_entity_poly.type
_entity_poly.pdbx_seq_one_letter_code
_entity_poly.pdbx_strand_id
1 'polypeptide(L)'
;MNYIVQAGDTLFKIAQTYNTSVEAILAINPQITNPNLIYPGQIILIPTSNIKCPLLRRGDRGSAVSRLQKLLMFARFNPGPIDGIFGQRTEAALIAFQESQRELERTGIADEKTWVALGAECEPRSEVTTYIVRPGDSLYIIATRFDVTIESILEINPQITNPNVLSIGQVIDIPPS
;
A
#
# COMPACT_ATOMS: atom_id res chain seq x y z
N MET A 1 -5.25 -6.06 10.65
CA MET A 1 -6.41 -6.91 11.00
C MET A 1 -5.96 -8.07 11.88
N ASN A 2 -6.79 -8.54 12.82
CA ASN A 2 -6.55 -9.80 13.54
C ASN A 2 -6.88 -10.99 12.64
N TYR A 3 -5.99 -11.96 12.55
CA TYR A 3 -6.19 -13.23 11.86
C TYR A 3 -5.99 -14.39 12.82
N ILE A 4 -6.90 -15.37 12.78
CA ILE A 4 -6.80 -16.61 13.56
C ILE A 4 -6.18 -17.65 12.64
N VAL A 5 -4.98 -18.12 12.99
CA VAL A 5 -4.26 -19.15 12.24
C VAL A 5 -5.09 -20.43 12.17
N GLN A 6 -5.22 -20.99 10.97
CA GLN A 6 -5.95 -22.22 10.68
C GLN A 6 -4.99 -23.40 10.50
N ALA A 7 -5.52 -24.62 10.55
CA ALA A 7 -4.74 -25.82 10.27
C ALA A 7 -4.21 -25.81 8.82
N GLY A 8 -2.88 -25.95 8.66
CA GLY A 8 -2.22 -25.98 7.36
C GLY A 8 -1.73 -24.62 6.84
N ASP A 9 -1.93 -23.56 7.63
CA ASP A 9 -1.37 -22.25 7.36
C ASP A 9 0.14 -22.21 7.49
N THR A 10 0.74 -21.32 6.69
CA THR A 10 2.10 -20.83 6.88
C THR A 10 2.07 -19.32 6.75
N LEU A 11 3.03 -18.61 7.36
CA LEU A 11 3.14 -17.15 7.18
C LEU A 11 3.22 -16.77 5.71
N PHE A 12 3.85 -17.60 4.87
CA PHE A 12 3.92 -17.39 3.42
C PHE A 12 2.54 -17.43 2.75
N LYS A 13 1.73 -18.46 3.02
CA LYS A 13 0.37 -18.58 2.45
C LYS A 13 -0.53 -17.43 2.91
N ILE A 14 -0.42 -17.08 4.20
CA ILE A 14 -1.17 -15.96 4.78
C ILE A 14 -0.75 -14.65 4.10
N ALA A 15 0.55 -14.38 4.02
CA ALA A 15 1.09 -13.19 3.34
C ALA A 15 0.57 -13.08 1.91
N GLN A 16 0.60 -14.19 1.15
CA GLN A 16 0.05 -14.25 -0.21
C GLN A 16 -1.45 -13.98 -0.25
N THR A 17 -2.22 -14.56 0.67
CA THR A 17 -3.69 -14.39 0.76
C THR A 17 -4.07 -12.94 1.01
N TYR A 18 -3.31 -12.25 1.86
CA TYR A 18 -3.58 -10.87 2.27
C TYR A 18 -2.73 -9.84 1.53
N ASN A 19 -2.09 -10.24 0.43
CA ASN A 19 -1.26 -9.36 -0.41
C ASN A 19 -0.21 -8.56 0.39
N THR A 20 0.49 -9.23 1.29
CA THR A 20 1.57 -8.67 2.12
C THR A 20 2.80 -9.59 2.09
N SER A 21 3.85 -9.28 2.86
CA SER A 21 5.05 -10.11 3.01
C SER A 21 5.15 -10.77 4.37
N VAL A 22 5.93 -11.85 4.47
CA VAL A 22 6.20 -12.53 5.74
C VAL A 22 6.89 -11.57 6.71
N GLU A 23 7.78 -10.74 6.22
CA GLU A 23 8.54 -9.76 7.01
C GLU A 23 7.61 -8.68 7.57
N ALA A 24 6.66 -8.20 6.77
CA ALA A 24 5.66 -7.24 7.22
C ALA A 24 4.76 -7.85 8.31
N ILE A 25 4.41 -9.14 8.20
CA ILE A 25 3.71 -9.85 9.26
C ILE A 25 4.59 -9.94 10.51
N LEU A 26 5.85 -10.40 10.40
CA LEU A 26 6.74 -10.55 11.55
C LEU A 26 7.03 -9.21 12.27
N ALA A 27 7.17 -8.12 11.53
CA ALA A 27 7.46 -6.80 12.08
C ALA A 27 6.40 -6.31 13.08
N ILE A 28 5.14 -6.67 12.87
CA ILE A 28 4.03 -6.32 13.77
C ILE A 28 3.59 -7.48 14.67
N ASN A 29 4.31 -8.60 14.64
CA ASN A 29 4.08 -9.75 15.51
C ASN A 29 5.38 -10.16 16.23
N PRO A 30 5.91 -9.32 17.13
CA PRO A 30 7.15 -9.61 17.86
C PRO A 30 7.09 -10.88 18.71
N GLN A 31 5.89 -11.41 18.98
CA GLN A 31 5.69 -12.70 19.65
C GLN A 31 6.09 -13.91 18.80
N ILE A 32 6.22 -13.76 17.47
CA ILE A 32 6.63 -14.84 16.57
C ILE A 32 8.15 -14.87 16.50
N THR A 33 8.76 -15.65 17.39
CA THR A 33 10.23 -15.81 17.45
C THR A 33 10.76 -16.78 16.39
N ASN A 34 9.93 -17.72 15.92
CA ASN A 34 10.26 -18.63 14.83
C ASN A 34 9.21 -18.51 13.71
N PRO A 35 9.55 -17.92 12.55
CA PRO A 35 8.62 -17.72 11.43
C PRO A 35 8.01 -19.00 10.85
N ASN A 36 8.67 -20.15 11.06
CA ASN A 36 8.20 -21.44 10.57
C ASN A 36 7.28 -22.18 11.56
N LEU A 37 7.05 -21.63 12.76
CA LEU A 37 6.15 -22.20 13.76
C LEU A 37 5.03 -21.22 14.11
N ILE A 38 3.87 -21.43 13.51
CA ILE A 38 2.58 -20.85 13.93
C ILE A 38 1.61 -21.98 14.25
N TYR A 39 0.71 -21.77 15.21
CA TYR A 39 -0.21 -22.82 15.69
C TYR A 39 -1.66 -22.49 15.34
N PRO A 40 -2.49 -23.50 14.97
CA PRO A 40 -3.93 -23.28 14.81
C PRO A 40 -4.55 -22.65 16.07
N GLY A 41 -5.39 -21.64 15.89
CA GLY A 41 -5.99 -20.85 16.96
C GLY A 41 -5.12 -19.68 17.45
N GLN A 42 -3.86 -19.59 17.05
CA GLN A 42 -3.01 -18.43 17.35
C GLN A 42 -3.55 -17.18 16.64
N ILE A 43 -3.66 -16.07 17.38
CA ILE A 43 -4.02 -14.77 16.81
C ILE A 43 -2.75 -14.04 16.38
N ILE A 44 -2.70 -13.61 15.13
CA ILE A 44 -1.63 -12.78 14.58
C ILE A 44 -2.21 -11.54 13.91
N LEU A 45 -1.44 -10.46 13.90
CA LEU A 45 -1.78 -9.24 13.18
C LEU A 45 -1.34 -9.37 11.73
N ILE A 46 -2.27 -9.25 10.81
CA ILE A 46 -1.97 -9.12 9.39
C ILE A 46 -1.99 -7.64 9.05
N PRO A 47 -0.90 -7.09 8.48
CA PRO A 47 -0.94 -5.74 7.94
C PRO A 47 -1.89 -5.75 6.74
N THR A 48 -3.10 -5.23 6.98
CA THR A 48 -4.18 -5.09 5.99
C THR A 48 -4.35 -3.66 5.52
N SER A 49 -3.50 -2.74 5.99
CA SER A 49 -3.30 -1.51 5.25
C SER A 49 -2.91 -1.95 3.84
N ASN A 50 -3.59 -1.39 2.85
CA ASN A 50 -3.27 -1.58 1.45
C ASN A 50 -1.85 -1.01 1.27
N ILE A 51 -0.81 -1.79 1.61
CA ILE A 51 0.56 -1.30 1.63
C ILE A 51 0.88 -1.10 0.15
N LYS A 52 0.71 0.14 -0.32
CA LYS A 52 1.00 0.49 -1.70
C LYS A 52 2.48 0.18 -1.99
N CYS A 53 3.37 0.21 -1.01
CA CYS A 53 4.79 -0.03 -1.20
C CYS A 53 5.35 -1.07 -0.22
N PRO A 54 5.03 -2.36 -0.43
CA PRO A 54 5.50 -3.42 0.45
C PRO A 54 7.01 -3.60 0.29
N LEU A 55 7.70 -3.98 1.36
CA LEU A 55 9.10 -4.37 1.26
C LEU A 55 9.21 -5.64 0.41
N LEU A 56 9.87 -5.56 -0.75
CA LEU A 56 10.09 -6.71 -1.64
C LEU A 56 11.56 -7.05 -1.80
N ARG A 57 11.87 -8.33 -1.94
CA ARG A 57 13.21 -8.88 -2.15
C ARG A 57 13.19 -10.16 -2.98
N ARG A 58 14.38 -10.63 -3.39
CA ARG A 58 14.51 -11.89 -4.13
C ARG A 58 13.82 -13.04 -3.39
N GLY A 59 12.97 -13.78 -4.12
CA GLY A 59 12.16 -14.87 -3.60
C GLY A 59 10.68 -14.48 -3.42
N ASP A 60 10.37 -13.20 -3.29
CA ASP A 60 9.00 -12.72 -3.19
C ASP A 60 8.22 -12.94 -4.48
N ARG A 61 6.90 -13.08 -4.35
CA ARG A 61 5.99 -13.32 -5.46
C ARG A 61 4.69 -12.55 -5.30
N GLY A 62 4.00 -12.29 -6.41
CA GLY A 62 2.65 -11.76 -6.43
C GLY A 62 2.51 -10.44 -7.20
N SER A 63 1.34 -9.82 -7.07
CA SER A 63 0.96 -8.61 -7.83
C SER A 63 1.86 -7.43 -7.53
N ALA A 64 2.35 -7.29 -6.29
CA ALA A 64 3.33 -6.27 -5.91
C ALA A 64 4.64 -6.45 -6.68
N VAL A 65 5.14 -7.67 -6.83
CA VAL A 65 6.34 -7.95 -7.65
C VAL A 65 6.09 -7.60 -9.11
N SER A 66 4.92 -7.96 -9.68
CA SER A 66 4.57 -7.57 -11.04
C SER A 66 4.52 -6.05 -11.21
N ARG A 67 4.08 -5.31 -10.18
CA ARG A 67 4.09 -3.85 -10.18
C ARG A 67 5.52 -3.31 -10.15
N LEU A 68 6.39 -3.83 -9.29
CA LEU A 68 7.80 -3.48 -9.26
C LEU A 68 8.46 -3.71 -10.63
N GLN A 69 8.24 -4.88 -11.23
CA GLN A 69 8.74 -5.23 -12.56
C GLN A 69 8.24 -4.22 -13.63
N LYS A 70 6.95 -3.85 -13.62
CA LYS A 70 6.42 -2.81 -14.53
C LYS A 70 7.11 -1.47 -14.33
N LEU A 71 7.25 -1.01 -13.08
CA LEU A 71 7.88 0.27 -12.77
C LEU A 71 9.34 0.31 -13.20
N LEU A 72 10.11 -0.75 -12.93
CA LEU A 72 11.49 -0.88 -13.41
C LEU A 72 11.57 -0.79 -14.95
N MET A 73 10.67 -1.49 -15.65
CA MET A 73 10.58 -1.43 -17.11
C MET A 73 10.28 -0.02 -17.62
N PHE A 74 9.33 0.69 -17.01
CA PHE A 74 9.02 2.10 -17.34
C PHE A 74 10.20 3.03 -17.04
N ALA A 75 10.94 2.77 -15.97
CA ALA A 75 12.19 3.44 -15.61
C ALA A 75 13.40 3.04 -16.50
N ARG A 76 13.17 2.23 -17.56
CA ARG A 76 14.18 1.76 -18.53
C ARG A 76 15.19 0.74 -17.98
N PHE A 77 14.89 0.10 -16.86
CA PHE A 77 15.62 -1.06 -16.35
C PHE A 77 14.91 -2.34 -16.76
N ASN A 78 15.64 -3.39 -17.14
CA ASN A 78 15.04 -4.64 -17.62
C ASN A 78 14.94 -5.69 -16.50
N PRO A 79 13.78 -5.85 -15.83
CA PRO A 79 13.63 -6.83 -14.74
C PRO A 79 13.46 -8.27 -15.22
N GLY A 80 13.42 -8.51 -16.53
CA GLY A 80 12.97 -9.77 -17.12
C GLY A 80 11.46 -9.78 -17.37
N PRO A 81 10.83 -10.97 -17.43
CA PRO A 81 9.38 -11.08 -17.62
C PRO A 81 8.61 -10.45 -16.46
N ILE A 82 7.42 -9.89 -16.75
CA ILE A 82 6.49 -9.41 -15.74
C ILE A 82 5.60 -10.57 -15.30
N ASP A 83 6.20 -11.49 -14.55
CA ASP A 83 5.60 -12.75 -14.11
C ASP A 83 5.21 -12.74 -12.62
N GLY A 84 5.52 -11.66 -11.90
CA GLY A 84 5.29 -11.57 -10.47
C GLY A 84 6.24 -12.46 -9.66
N ILE A 85 7.40 -12.84 -10.19
CA ILE A 85 8.44 -13.58 -9.47
C ILE A 85 9.67 -12.69 -9.32
N PHE A 86 10.06 -12.40 -8.09
CA PHE A 86 11.24 -11.58 -7.81
C PHE A 86 12.48 -12.48 -7.92
N GLY A 87 12.93 -12.69 -9.16
CA GLY A 87 14.13 -13.48 -9.47
C GLY A 87 15.40 -12.64 -9.56
N GLN A 88 16.50 -13.29 -9.92
CA GLN A 88 17.82 -12.66 -10.06
C GLN A 88 17.84 -11.48 -11.06
N ARG A 89 17.06 -11.56 -12.15
CA ARG A 89 16.97 -10.45 -13.12
C ARG A 89 16.25 -9.23 -12.54
N THR A 90 15.19 -9.45 -11.77
CA THR A 90 14.45 -8.37 -11.10
C THR A 90 15.33 -7.72 -10.03
N GLU A 91 16.06 -8.52 -9.25
CA GLU A 91 17.05 -8.02 -8.28
C GLU A 91 18.14 -7.19 -8.95
N ALA A 92 18.74 -7.68 -10.04
CA ALA A 92 19.79 -6.95 -10.76
C ALA A 92 19.28 -5.63 -11.36
N ALA A 93 18.07 -5.62 -11.93
CA ALA A 93 17.43 -4.42 -12.44
C ALA A 93 17.13 -3.40 -11.33
N LEU A 94 16.68 -3.90 -10.18
CA LEU A 94 16.42 -3.06 -9.02
C LEU A 94 17.70 -2.43 -8.48
N ILE A 95 18.77 -3.23 -8.32
CA ILE A 95 20.07 -2.73 -7.91
C ILE A 95 20.52 -1.64 -8.88
N ALA A 96 20.51 -1.90 -10.19
CA ALA A 96 20.90 -0.92 -11.20
C ALA A 96 20.08 0.39 -11.12
N PHE A 97 18.79 0.31 -10.83
CA PHE A 97 17.96 1.48 -10.56
C PHE A 97 18.42 2.21 -9.29
N GLN A 98 18.64 1.51 -8.18
CA GLN A 98 19.15 2.10 -6.94
C GLN A 98 20.51 2.76 -7.16
N GLU A 99 21.41 2.15 -7.94
CA GLU A 99 22.71 2.73 -8.29
C GLU A 99 22.59 4.05 -9.06
N SER A 100 21.53 4.22 -9.85
CA SER A 100 21.29 5.45 -10.61
C SER A 100 20.68 6.57 -9.77
N GLN A 101 20.20 6.27 -8.56
CA GLN A 101 19.65 7.26 -7.64
C GLN A 101 20.72 7.71 -6.64
N ARG A 102 20.84 9.02 -6.42
CA ARG A 102 21.83 9.58 -5.48
C ARG A 102 21.52 9.24 -4.01
N GLU A 103 20.25 9.01 -3.69
CA GLU A 103 19.74 8.92 -2.32
C GLU A 103 19.34 7.50 -1.90
N LEU A 104 19.56 6.51 -2.77
CA LEU A 104 19.25 5.11 -2.49
C LEU A 104 20.52 4.30 -2.23
N GLU A 105 20.42 3.38 -1.28
CA GLU A 105 21.42 2.34 -1.06
C GLU A 105 21.19 1.17 -2.03
N ARG A 106 22.28 0.50 -2.42
CA ARG A 106 22.28 -0.62 -3.39
C ARG A 106 21.92 -1.94 -2.71
N THR A 107 20.74 -1.99 -2.09
CA THR A 107 20.34 -3.10 -1.22
C THR A 107 19.75 -4.29 -1.97
N GLY A 108 19.23 -4.08 -3.19
CA GLY A 108 18.43 -5.08 -3.90
C GLY A 108 17.07 -5.37 -3.24
N ILE A 109 16.65 -4.52 -2.30
CA ILE A 109 15.37 -4.58 -1.60
C ILE A 109 14.53 -3.37 -2.05
N ALA A 110 13.29 -3.60 -2.47
CA ALA A 110 12.35 -2.53 -2.78
C ALA A 110 11.63 -2.11 -1.50
N ASP A 111 12.27 -1.21 -0.75
CA ASP A 111 11.69 -0.50 0.38
C ASP A 111 10.88 0.74 -0.07
N GLU A 112 10.24 1.42 0.87
CA GLU A 112 9.41 2.60 0.58
C GLU A 112 10.14 3.66 -0.25
N LYS A 113 11.40 3.97 0.08
CA LYS A 113 12.20 4.95 -0.68
C LYS A 113 12.41 4.53 -2.12
N THR A 114 12.70 3.25 -2.34
CA THR A 114 12.84 2.68 -3.68
C THR A 114 11.55 2.82 -4.48
N TRP A 115 10.41 2.50 -3.88
CA TRP A 115 9.12 2.63 -4.53
C TRP A 115 8.78 4.07 -4.89
N VAL A 116 9.00 5.02 -3.96
CA VAL A 116 8.80 6.46 -4.22
C VAL A 116 9.69 6.93 -5.36
N ALA A 117 10.96 6.52 -5.38
CA ALA A 117 11.88 6.86 -6.47
C ALA A 117 11.45 6.26 -7.82
N LEU A 118 10.76 5.12 -7.82
CA LEU A 118 10.14 4.51 -9.00
C LEU A 118 8.83 5.20 -9.42
N GLY A 119 8.39 6.25 -8.72
CA GLY A 119 7.16 6.99 -8.97
C GLY A 119 5.91 6.32 -8.40
N ALA A 120 6.05 5.40 -7.45
CA ALA A 120 4.93 4.83 -6.74
C ALA A 120 4.43 5.76 -5.63
N GLU A 121 3.12 5.94 -5.54
CA GLU A 121 2.47 6.53 -4.37
C GLU A 121 2.47 5.50 -3.24
N CYS A 122 3.31 5.70 -2.22
CA CYS A 122 3.53 4.75 -1.12
C CYS A 122 2.76 5.06 0.14
N GLU A 123 2.54 6.34 0.39
CA GLU A 123 1.64 6.78 1.42
C GLU A 123 0.18 6.68 0.89
N PRO A 124 -0.81 6.39 1.74
CA PRO A 124 -2.09 7.03 1.52
C PRO A 124 -1.78 8.52 1.42
N ARG A 125 -2.35 9.22 0.43
CA ARG A 125 -2.18 10.68 0.35
C ARG A 125 -2.42 11.19 1.78
N SER A 126 -1.54 11.98 2.39
CA SER A 126 -1.78 12.45 3.77
C SER A 126 -2.32 13.87 3.79
N GLU A 127 -2.54 14.44 2.61
CA GLU A 127 -2.99 15.81 2.45
C GLU A 127 -4.50 15.86 2.29
N VAL A 128 -5.13 16.45 3.31
CA VAL A 128 -6.49 16.95 3.24
C VAL A 128 -6.57 17.96 2.09
N THR A 129 -7.49 17.73 1.15
CA THR A 129 -7.71 18.62 0.02
C THR A 129 -8.88 19.54 0.32
N THR A 130 -8.68 20.86 0.31
CA THR A 130 -9.79 21.80 0.50
C THR A 130 -10.62 21.92 -0.79
N TYR A 131 -11.94 21.72 -0.68
CA TYR A 131 -12.92 21.85 -1.77
C TYR A 131 -13.95 22.93 -1.48
N ILE A 132 -14.30 23.71 -2.49
CA ILE A 132 -15.35 24.74 -2.42
C ILE A 132 -16.59 24.22 -3.13
N VAL A 133 -17.69 24.05 -2.39
CA VAL A 133 -18.97 23.55 -2.89
C VAL A 133 -19.47 24.41 -4.04
N ARG A 134 -19.81 23.76 -5.15
CA ARG A 134 -20.33 24.38 -6.37
C ARG A 134 -21.85 24.17 -6.49
N PRO A 135 -22.54 24.97 -7.32
CA PRO A 135 -23.95 24.73 -7.61
C PRO A 135 -24.19 23.30 -8.12
N GLY A 136 -25.12 22.58 -7.47
CA GLY A 136 -25.48 21.20 -7.82
C GLY A 136 -24.65 20.11 -7.15
N ASP A 137 -23.67 20.47 -6.32
CA ASP A 137 -22.91 19.47 -5.55
C ASP A 137 -23.77 18.84 -4.44
N SER A 138 -23.50 17.57 -4.18
CA SER A 138 -23.91 16.85 -2.98
C SER A 138 -22.69 16.13 -2.40
N LEU A 139 -22.72 15.75 -1.11
CA LEU A 139 -21.63 14.95 -0.52
C LEU A 139 -21.39 13.66 -1.29
N TYR A 140 -22.44 13.04 -1.84
CA TYR A 140 -22.29 11.85 -2.69
C TYR A 140 -21.47 12.11 -3.95
N ILE A 141 -21.75 13.19 -4.69
CA ILE A 141 -21.02 13.56 -5.91
C ILE A 141 -19.56 13.93 -5.57
N ILE A 142 -19.36 14.66 -4.47
CA ILE A 142 -18.03 15.05 -4.01
C ILE A 142 -17.22 13.81 -3.60
N ALA A 143 -17.77 12.95 -2.74
CA ALA A 143 -17.13 11.71 -2.31
C ALA A 143 -16.71 10.82 -3.48
N THR A 144 -17.61 10.66 -4.46
CA THR A 144 -17.34 9.90 -5.69
C THR A 144 -16.22 10.52 -6.52
N ARG A 145 -16.18 11.86 -6.63
CA ARG A 145 -15.15 12.56 -7.41
C ARG A 145 -13.75 12.38 -6.82
N PHE A 146 -13.66 12.36 -5.50
CA PHE A 146 -12.40 12.27 -4.76
C PHE A 146 -12.03 10.85 -4.35
N ASP A 147 -12.84 9.85 -4.73
CA ASP A 147 -12.65 8.43 -4.39
C ASP A 147 -12.54 8.20 -2.87
N VAL A 148 -13.44 8.85 -2.12
CA VAL A 148 -13.54 8.75 -0.65
C VAL A 148 -14.96 8.40 -0.23
N THR A 149 -15.17 8.10 1.06
CA THR A 149 -16.52 7.86 1.60
C THR A 149 -17.14 9.14 2.14
N ILE A 150 -18.47 9.21 2.14
CA ILE A 150 -19.20 10.32 2.80
C ILE A 150 -18.85 10.36 4.29
N GLU A 151 -18.74 9.20 4.95
CA GLU A 151 -18.39 9.11 6.37
C GLU A 151 -17.04 9.75 6.66
N SER A 152 -16.00 9.40 5.89
CA SER A 152 -14.66 9.99 6.05
C SER A 152 -14.65 11.51 5.79
N ILE A 153 -15.54 12.02 4.93
CA ILE A 153 -15.70 13.47 4.77
C ILE A 153 -16.31 14.06 6.04
N LEU A 154 -17.39 13.49 6.57
CA LEU A 154 -18.07 14.03 7.75
C LEU A 154 -17.18 14.01 9.01
N GLU A 155 -16.35 12.98 9.18
CA GLU A 155 -15.41 12.86 10.32
C GLU A 155 -14.48 14.06 10.47
N ILE A 156 -14.01 14.63 9.34
CA ILE A 156 -13.09 15.78 9.34
C ILE A 156 -13.77 17.12 9.04
N ASN A 157 -15.11 17.13 8.91
CA ASN A 157 -15.89 18.34 8.70
C ASN A 157 -16.98 18.50 9.76
N PRO A 158 -16.63 18.72 11.04
CA PRO A 158 -17.60 18.89 12.11
C PRO A 158 -18.55 20.08 11.90
N GLN A 159 -18.21 21.02 11.00
CA GLN A 159 -19.08 22.12 10.59
C GLN A 159 -20.28 21.67 9.74
N ILE A 160 -20.27 20.46 9.16
CA ILE A 160 -21.38 19.91 8.38
C ILE A 160 -22.37 19.24 9.35
N THR A 161 -23.31 20.04 9.86
CA THR A 161 -24.35 19.55 10.78
C THR A 161 -25.49 18.82 10.06
N ASN A 162 -25.71 19.10 8.78
CA ASN A 162 -26.68 18.40 7.93
C ASN A 162 -26.04 17.98 6.60
N PRO A 163 -25.71 16.68 6.42
CA PRO A 163 -25.06 16.15 5.21
C PRO A 163 -25.84 16.35 3.90
N ASN A 164 -27.16 16.57 3.99
CA ASN A 164 -28.04 16.75 2.82
C ASN A 164 -28.16 18.20 2.37
N VAL A 165 -27.56 19.14 3.10
CA VAL A 165 -27.66 20.58 2.83
C VAL A 165 -26.27 21.18 2.80
N LEU A 166 -25.72 21.33 1.59
CA LEU A 166 -24.46 22.04 1.37
C LEU A 166 -24.74 23.44 0.83
N SER A 167 -24.02 24.44 1.35
CA SER A 167 -24.12 25.81 0.85
C SER A 167 -23.13 26.03 -0.28
N ILE A 168 -23.54 26.67 -1.37
CA ILE A 168 -22.61 27.07 -2.43
C ILE A 168 -21.54 27.99 -1.83
N GLY A 169 -20.28 27.72 -2.14
CA GLY A 169 -19.14 28.43 -1.56
C GLY A 169 -18.67 27.90 -0.20
N GLN A 170 -19.40 26.94 0.40
CA GLN A 170 -18.96 26.26 1.61
C GLN A 170 -17.63 25.54 1.36
N VAL A 171 -16.71 25.71 2.30
CA VAL A 171 -15.41 25.05 2.28
C VAL A 171 -15.53 23.72 3.01
N ILE A 172 -15.11 22.64 2.35
CA ILE A 172 -15.12 21.27 2.86
C ILE A 172 -13.71 20.72 2.72
N ASP A 173 -13.19 20.15 3.78
CA ASP A 173 -11.94 19.42 3.80
C ASP A 173 -12.18 17.98 3.31
N ILE A 174 -11.50 17.57 2.26
CA ILE A 174 -11.65 16.25 1.67
C ILE A 174 -10.53 15.36 2.22
N PRO A 175 -10.88 14.23 2.87
CA PRO A 175 -9.87 13.31 3.38
C PRO A 175 -9.11 12.72 2.20
N PRO A 176 -7.93 12.16 2.46
CA PRO A 176 -7.22 11.48 1.40
C PRO A 176 -7.84 10.13 1.02
N SER A 177 -7.52 9.66 -0.21
CA SER A 177 -7.95 8.36 -0.75
C SER A 177 -6.98 7.20 -0.52
#